data_AF-A0A920QA17-F1
#
_entry.id   AF-A0A920QA17-F1
#
_cell.length_a   1.000
_cell.length_b   1.000
_cell.length_c   1.000
_cell.angle_alpha   90.00
_cell.angle_beta   90.00
_cell.angle_gamma   90.00
#
_symmetry.space_group_name_H-M   'P 1'
#
loop_
_entity.id
_entity.type
_entity.pdbx_description
1 polymer ?
#
loop_
_entity_poly.entity_id
_entity_poly.type
_entity_poly.pdbx_seq_one_letter_code
_entity_poly.pdbx_strand_id
1 'polypeptide(L)'
;MACGGYDETREVFSDWERFVSSRGVGLQDFSLEEPWRPPSIVLEVDPPYHTKTRGVIERALSPAAVRNLTKSFRVDAEKLIGELLEKGTFDAVGELSEIYPTTVFPKAVGLQKIDRRRLIDYGEMVFSAIGPDNELRRNAMSRGPDVVPWIMEQCQREQLASDGFGAAIYARADAGRSVWKRQGCWFVRCCQRGGHHGHGFG
;
A
#
# COMPACT_ATOMS: atom_id res chain seq x y z
N MET A 1 -25.79 -6.60 -1.13
CA MET A 1 -26.30 -5.22 -1.34
C MET A 1 -25.28 -4.51 -2.21
N ALA A 2 -25.71 -3.80 -3.25
CA ALA A 2 -24.83 -2.94 -4.05
C ALA A 2 -25.36 -1.50 -3.94
N CYS A 3 -24.48 -0.55 -3.68
CA CYS A 3 -24.81 0.88 -3.68
C CYS A 3 -23.97 1.56 -4.77
N GLY A 4 -24.59 2.46 -5.52
CA GLY A 4 -23.92 3.25 -6.58
C GLY A 4 -24.26 4.74 -6.51
N GLY A 5 -25.21 5.13 -5.67
CA GLY A 5 -25.52 6.53 -5.39
C GLY A 5 -24.56 7.11 -4.36
N TYR A 6 -24.41 8.44 -4.42
CA TYR A 6 -23.50 9.19 -3.55
C TYR A 6 -23.91 9.08 -2.08
N ASP A 7 -25.20 9.29 -1.77
CA ASP A 7 -25.68 9.33 -0.38
C ASP A 7 -25.56 7.97 0.30
N GLU A 8 -25.93 6.89 -0.39
CA GLU A 8 -25.80 5.53 0.12
C GLU A 8 -24.33 5.16 0.33
N THR A 9 -23.47 5.51 -0.63
CA THR A 9 -22.02 5.27 -0.50
C THR A 9 -21.45 6.04 0.69
N ARG A 10 -21.80 7.33 0.84
CA ARG A 10 -21.35 8.15 1.97
C ARG A 10 -21.79 7.56 3.31
N GLU A 11 -23.02 7.07 3.41
CA GLU A 11 -23.52 6.39 4.59
C GLU A 11 -22.70 5.14 4.91
N VAL A 12 -22.51 4.25 3.92
CA VAL A 12 -21.73 3.01 4.08
C VAL A 12 -20.31 3.29 4.55
N PHE A 13 -19.65 4.31 3.99
CA PHE A 13 -18.28 4.68 4.38
C PHE A 13 -18.20 5.36 5.76
N SER A 14 -19.30 5.91 6.29
CA SER A 14 -19.32 6.64 7.56
C SER A 14 -19.76 5.76 8.74
N ASP A 15 -20.54 4.71 8.49
CA ASP A 15 -21.10 3.83 9.51
C ASP A 15 -20.35 2.49 9.60
N TRP A 16 -19.18 2.54 10.23
CA TRP A 16 -18.32 1.36 10.42
C TRP A 16 -18.92 0.32 11.39
N GLU A 17 -19.91 0.70 12.21
CA GLU A 17 -20.58 -0.23 13.13
C GLU A 17 -21.48 -1.20 12.35
N ARG A 18 -22.19 -0.70 11.33
CA ARG A 18 -23.01 -1.52 10.43
C ARG A 18 -22.19 -2.13 9.28
N PHE A 19 -21.21 -1.39 8.75
CA PHE A 19 -20.42 -1.79 7.59
C PHE A 19 -18.95 -1.99 7.96
N VAL A 20 -18.68 -3.14 8.59
CA VAL A 20 -17.37 -3.52 9.11
C VAL A 20 -16.35 -3.85 8.02
N SER A 21 -15.08 -3.55 8.27
CA SER A 21 -13.94 -3.89 7.40
C SER A 21 -13.15 -5.12 7.88
N SER A 22 -13.33 -5.55 9.14
CA SER A 22 -12.63 -6.72 9.71
C SER A 22 -12.93 -8.05 9.02
N ARG A 23 -14.06 -8.14 8.30
CA ARG A 23 -14.43 -9.31 7.49
C ARG A 23 -13.85 -9.28 6.08
N GLY A 24 -12.95 -8.35 5.79
CA GLY A 24 -12.41 -8.13 4.46
C GLY A 24 -13.15 -7.03 3.71
N VAL A 25 -12.41 -6.32 2.85
CA VAL A 25 -12.92 -5.22 2.01
C VAL A 25 -13.08 -5.63 0.54
N GLY A 26 -13.00 -6.93 0.27
CA GLY A 26 -13.24 -7.54 -1.03
C GLY A 26 -14.51 -8.38 -1.04
N LEU A 27 -14.68 -9.21 -2.07
CA LEU A 27 -15.81 -10.15 -2.12
C LEU A 27 -15.68 -11.31 -1.13
N GLN A 28 -14.46 -11.68 -0.74
CA GLN A 28 -14.20 -12.75 0.23
C GLN A 28 -14.52 -12.30 1.66
N ASP A 29 -15.22 -13.14 2.40
CA ASP A 29 -15.54 -12.92 3.81
C ASP A 29 -14.56 -13.67 4.73
N PHE A 30 -13.75 -12.93 5.46
CA PHE A 30 -12.68 -13.47 6.32
C PHE A 30 -13.21 -14.22 7.56
N SER A 31 -14.52 -14.14 7.85
CA SER A 31 -15.14 -14.99 8.87
C SER A 31 -15.48 -16.40 8.37
N LEU A 32 -15.50 -16.59 7.05
CA LEU A 32 -15.89 -17.84 6.39
C LEU A 32 -14.70 -18.51 5.71
N GLU A 33 -13.73 -17.74 5.26
CA GLU A 33 -12.59 -18.22 4.49
C GLU A 33 -11.26 -17.63 4.98
N GLU A 34 -10.18 -18.40 4.86
CA GLU A 34 -8.85 -17.92 5.20
C GLU A 34 -8.38 -16.87 4.17
N PRO A 35 -7.94 -15.68 4.61
CA PRO A 35 -7.37 -14.67 3.72
C PRO A 35 -6.09 -15.16 3.04
N TRP A 36 -5.87 -14.78 1.78
CA TRP A 36 -4.65 -15.15 1.03
C TRP A 36 -3.34 -14.60 1.63
N ARG A 37 -3.45 -13.58 2.48
CA ARG A 37 -2.34 -13.00 3.26
C ARG A 37 -2.88 -12.59 4.63
N PRO A 38 -2.02 -12.44 5.65
CA PRO A 38 -2.47 -11.92 6.93
C PRO A 38 -3.18 -10.57 6.78
N PRO A 39 -4.32 -10.35 7.45
CA PRO A 39 -5.12 -9.13 7.32
C PRO A 39 -4.32 -7.85 7.52
N SER A 40 -4.75 -6.79 6.84
CA SER A 40 -4.24 -5.45 7.01
C SER A 40 -4.66 -4.92 8.37
N ILE A 41 -3.67 -4.54 9.16
CA ILE A 41 -3.85 -3.95 10.48
C ILE A 41 -4.41 -2.52 10.45
N VAL A 42 -4.77 -2.00 9.29
CA VAL A 42 -5.48 -0.71 9.16
C VAL A 42 -6.69 -0.80 8.24
N LEU A 43 -6.62 -1.52 7.13
CA LEU A 43 -7.69 -1.56 6.14
C LEU A 43 -8.69 -2.70 6.38
N GLU A 44 -8.27 -3.77 7.04
CA GLU A 44 -9.09 -4.98 7.27
C GLU A 44 -9.27 -5.18 8.78
N VAL A 45 -9.51 -4.07 9.51
CA VAL A 45 -9.73 -4.03 10.96
C VAL A 45 -10.63 -2.84 11.32
N ASP A 46 -11.44 -3.00 12.36
CA ASP A 46 -12.37 -1.97 12.85
C ASP A 46 -11.86 -1.30 14.15
N PRO A 47 -12.43 -0.15 14.56
CA PRO A 47 -12.23 0.40 15.91
C PRO A 47 -12.53 -0.64 17.01
N PRO A 48 -11.83 -0.59 18.17
CA PRO A 48 -10.83 0.41 18.57
C PRO A 48 -9.40 0.09 18.10
N TYR A 49 -9.18 -1.04 17.44
CA TYR A 49 -7.85 -1.44 16.98
C TYR A 49 -7.40 -0.59 15.78
N HIS A 50 -8.30 -0.36 14.82
CA HIS A 50 -8.08 0.57 13.69
C HIS A 50 -7.61 1.95 14.17
N THR A 51 -8.31 2.53 15.17
CA THR A 51 -7.99 3.88 15.68
C THR A 51 -6.54 4.00 16.14
N LYS A 52 -6.02 2.95 16.79
CA LYS A 52 -4.63 2.94 17.28
C LYS A 52 -3.64 2.83 16.14
N THR A 53 -3.87 1.92 15.20
CA THR A 53 -2.95 1.65 14.09
C THR A 53 -2.96 2.79 13.07
N ARG A 54 -4.14 3.32 12.74
CA ARG A 54 -4.32 4.49 11.89
C ARG A 54 -3.56 5.70 12.41
N GLY A 55 -3.63 5.98 13.72
CA GLY A 55 -2.90 7.09 14.33
C GLY A 55 -1.36 6.95 14.25
N VAL A 56 -0.81 5.74 14.13
CA VAL A 56 0.62 5.54 13.85
C VAL A 56 0.95 5.95 12.41
N ILE A 57 0.16 5.49 11.43
CA ILE A 57 0.36 5.82 10.01
C ILE A 57 0.21 7.32 9.77
N GLU A 58 -0.84 7.95 10.30
CA GLU A 58 -1.11 9.38 10.10
C GLU A 58 0.01 10.27 10.61
N ARG A 59 0.68 9.88 11.70
CA ARG A 59 1.85 10.60 12.20
C ARG A 59 3.08 10.39 11.32
N ALA A 60 3.30 9.17 10.83
CA ALA A 60 4.40 8.86 9.92
C ALA A 60 4.24 9.59 8.57
N LEU A 61 2.99 9.74 8.11
CA LEU A 61 2.62 10.44 6.87
C LEU A 61 2.02 11.84 7.16
N SER A 62 2.48 12.49 8.23
CA SER A 62 1.99 13.83 8.60
C SER A 62 2.27 14.87 7.51
N PRO A 63 1.53 15.99 7.45
CA PRO A 63 1.78 17.05 6.48
C PRO A 63 3.23 17.55 6.47
N ALA A 64 3.90 17.57 7.63
CA ALA A 64 5.32 17.92 7.71
C ALA A 64 6.23 16.87 7.05
N ALA A 65 5.97 15.58 7.29
CA ALA A 65 6.72 14.49 6.65
C ALA A 65 6.52 14.51 5.12
N VAL A 66 5.28 14.68 4.65
CA VAL A 66 4.97 14.76 3.21
C VAL A 66 5.63 15.98 2.56
N ARG A 67 5.67 17.13 3.23
CA ARG A 67 6.39 18.32 2.74
C ARG A 67 7.89 18.06 2.56
N ASN A 68 8.50 17.29 3.46
CA ASN A 68 9.91 16.92 3.32
C ASN A 68 10.15 16.01 2.10
N LEU A 69 9.25 15.07 1.84
CA LEU A 69 9.29 14.21 0.65
C LEU A 69 9.05 14.99 -0.66
N THR A 70 8.29 16.07 -0.62
CA THR A 70 7.92 16.86 -1.82
C THR A 70 9.15 17.34 -2.59
N LYS A 71 10.23 17.74 -1.90
CA LYS A 71 11.46 18.22 -2.56
C LYS A 71 12.16 17.11 -3.32
N SER A 72 12.36 15.94 -2.71
CA SER A 72 13.01 14.81 -3.37
C SER A 72 12.15 14.25 -4.50
N PHE A 73 10.83 14.20 -4.31
CA PHE A 73 9.87 13.72 -5.31
C PHE A 73 9.86 14.63 -6.54
N ARG A 74 9.99 15.95 -6.34
CA ARG A 74 10.11 16.91 -7.44
C ARG A 74 11.39 16.70 -8.24
N VAL A 75 12.53 16.50 -7.58
CA VAL A 75 13.81 16.24 -8.26
C VAL A 75 13.73 14.96 -9.11
N ASP A 76 13.19 13.88 -8.55
CA ASP A 76 13.02 12.61 -9.28
C ASP A 76 12.02 12.78 -10.45
N ALA A 77 10.97 13.60 -10.30
CA ALA A 77 10.00 13.90 -11.36
C ALA A 77 10.62 14.71 -12.50
N GLU A 78 11.32 15.81 -12.18
CA GLU A 78 11.98 16.68 -13.15
C GLU A 78 13.01 15.90 -13.96
N LYS A 79 13.77 15.01 -13.31
CA LYS A 79 14.71 14.11 -13.99
C LYS A 79 13.99 13.19 -14.97
N LEU A 80 12.95 12.48 -14.54
CA LEU A 80 12.21 11.55 -15.39
C LEU A 80 11.58 12.28 -16.59
N ILE A 81 10.94 13.43 -16.36
CA ILE A 81 10.34 14.22 -17.44
C ILE A 81 11.43 14.71 -18.41
N GLY A 82 12.59 15.15 -17.92
CA GLY A 82 13.72 15.51 -18.78
C GLY A 82 14.14 14.37 -19.71
N GLU A 83 14.35 13.17 -19.16
CA GLU A 83 14.71 11.96 -19.92
C GLU A 83 13.65 11.58 -20.98
N LEU A 84 12.35 11.75 -20.65
CA LEU A 84 11.25 11.45 -21.57
C LEU A 84 11.10 12.50 -22.68
N LEU A 85 11.35 13.77 -22.39
CA LEU A 85 11.31 14.85 -23.39
C LEU A 85 12.42 14.69 -24.44
N GLU A 86 13.62 14.26 -24.04
CA GLU A 86 14.73 13.98 -24.97
C GLU A 86 14.39 12.86 -25.97
N LYS A 87 13.56 11.89 -25.58
CA LYS A 87 13.10 10.81 -26.46
C LYS A 87 12.08 11.27 -27.51
N GLY A 88 11.36 12.37 -27.26
CA GLY A 88 10.28 12.89 -28.11
C GLY A 88 8.97 12.10 -28.03
N THR A 89 9.02 10.76 -28.09
CA THR A 89 7.86 9.85 -27.94
C THR A 89 8.16 8.75 -26.93
N PHE A 90 7.20 8.43 -26.07
CA PHE A 90 7.33 7.41 -25.02
C PHE A 90 5.99 6.77 -24.66
N ASP A 91 6.00 5.60 -24.02
CA ASP A 91 4.83 4.97 -23.42
C ASP A 91 4.54 5.57 -22.04
N ALA A 92 3.41 6.29 -21.91
CA ALA A 92 3.00 6.93 -20.67
C ALA A 92 2.71 5.95 -19.51
N VAL A 93 2.42 4.67 -19.80
CA VAL A 93 2.20 3.66 -18.77
C VAL A 93 3.56 3.11 -18.31
N GLY A 94 4.25 2.40 -19.20
CA GLY A 94 5.48 1.68 -18.85
C GLY A 94 6.69 2.57 -18.58
N GLU A 95 6.75 3.77 -19.17
CA GLU A 95 7.91 4.67 -19.03
C GLU A 95 7.68 5.86 -18.09
N LEU A 96 6.43 6.15 -17.70
CA LEU A 96 6.11 7.25 -16.78
C LEU A 96 5.32 6.78 -15.55
N SER A 97 4.12 6.25 -15.75
CA SER A 97 3.18 5.95 -14.65
C SER A 97 3.65 4.82 -13.75
N GLU A 98 4.34 3.81 -14.29
CA GLU A 98 4.95 2.74 -13.50
C GLU A 98 6.29 3.18 -12.89
N ILE A 99 7.11 3.89 -13.67
CA ILE A 99 8.48 4.25 -13.30
C ILE A 99 8.50 5.25 -12.16
N TYR A 100 7.66 6.28 -12.20
CA TYR A 100 7.72 7.35 -11.21
C TYR A 100 7.40 6.85 -9.79
N PRO A 101 6.24 6.22 -9.52
CA PRO A 101 5.91 5.72 -8.18
C PRO A 101 6.91 4.67 -7.70
N THR A 102 7.35 3.76 -8.57
CA THR A 102 8.32 2.69 -8.19
C THR A 102 9.75 3.22 -7.99
N THR A 103 10.01 4.48 -8.35
CA THR A 103 11.27 5.17 -8.07
C THR A 103 11.21 5.96 -6.76
N VAL A 104 10.12 6.70 -6.52
CA VAL A 104 10.04 7.61 -5.37
C VAL A 104 9.52 6.92 -4.10
N PHE A 105 8.55 6.02 -4.24
CA PHE A 105 7.85 5.44 -3.08
C PHE A 105 8.71 4.45 -2.30
N PRO A 106 9.44 3.50 -2.92
CA PRO A 106 10.34 2.61 -2.20
C PRO A 106 11.41 3.35 -1.41
N LYS A 107 11.97 4.44 -1.98
CA LYS A 107 12.91 5.31 -1.29
C LYS A 107 12.26 5.99 -0.07
N ALA A 108 11.05 6.53 -0.23
CA ALA A 108 10.33 7.19 0.86
C ALA A 108 10.00 6.24 2.02
N VAL A 109 9.62 5.00 1.71
CA VAL A 109 9.43 3.93 2.70
C VAL A 109 10.75 3.63 3.43
N GLY A 110 11.87 3.73 2.72
CA GLY A 110 13.21 3.34 3.18
C GLY A 110 13.62 1.95 2.72
N LEU A 111 13.05 1.39 1.66
CA LEU A 111 13.46 0.08 1.15
C LEU A 111 14.91 0.11 0.68
N GLN A 112 15.76 -0.76 1.25
CA GLN A 112 17.16 -0.85 0.86
C GLN A 112 17.35 -1.60 -0.48
N LYS A 113 16.57 -2.65 -0.72
CA LYS A 113 16.55 -3.37 -1.99
C LYS A 113 15.24 -3.10 -2.71
N ILE A 114 15.34 -2.64 -3.96
CA ILE A 114 14.20 -2.25 -4.77
C ILE A 114 14.13 -3.17 -5.99
N ASP A 115 13.03 -3.91 -6.10
CA ASP A 115 12.66 -4.66 -7.29
C ASP A 115 11.32 -4.10 -7.79
N ARG A 116 11.39 -3.28 -8.85
CA ARG A 116 10.22 -2.59 -9.38
C ARG A 116 9.15 -3.57 -9.87
N ARG A 117 9.57 -4.66 -10.50
CA ARG A 117 8.63 -5.62 -11.07
C ARG A 117 7.86 -6.33 -9.97
N ARG A 118 8.56 -6.78 -8.92
CA ARG A 118 7.89 -7.40 -7.75
C ARG A 118 6.96 -6.44 -7.01
N LEU A 119 7.29 -5.15 -6.95
CA LEU A 119 6.40 -4.14 -6.36
C LEU A 119 5.12 -3.95 -7.17
N ILE A 120 5.22 -3.89 -8.50
CA ILE A 120 4.06 -3.81 -9.40
C ILE A 120 3.22 -5.07 -9.30
N ASP A 121 3.86 -6.25 -9.40
CA ASP A 121 3.19 -7.54 -9.29
C ASP A 121 2.45 -7.68 -7.95
N TYR A 122 3.07 -7.24 -6.85
CA TYR A 122 2.41 -7.24 -5.54
C TYR A 122 1.21 -6.30 -5.49
N GLY A 123 1.31 -5.11 -6.10
CA GLY A 123 0.18 -4.19 -6.26
C GLY A 123 -0.98 -4.85 -6.99
N GLU A 124 -0.71 -5.42 -8.16
CA GLU A 124 -1.69 -6.13 -8.98
C GLU A 124 -2.37 -7.29 -8.21
N MET A 125 -1.60 -8.09 -7.48
CA MET A 125 -2.12 -9.14 -6.61
C MET A 125 -3.10 -8.59 -5.57
N VAL A 126 -2.72 -7.50 -4.89
CA VAL A 126 -3.52 -6.93 -3.80
C VAL A 126 -4.85 -6.35 -4.32
N PHE A 127 -4.85 -5.72 -5.49
CA PHE A 127 -6.08 -5.19 -6.11
C PHE A 127 -6.90 -6.26 -6.81
N SER A 128 -6.28 -7.30 -7.37
CA SER A 128 -7.03 -8.41 -7.96
C SER A 128 -7.69 -9.29 -6.89
N ALA A 129 -7.06 -9.41 -5.71
CA ALA A 129 -7.57 -10.23 -4.62
C ALA A 129 -8.84 -9.68 -3.93
N ILE A 130 -9.19 -8.40 -4.11
CA ILE A 130 -10.48 -7.87 -3.62
C ILE A 130 -11.65 -8.21 -4.55
N GLY A 131 -11.36 -8.55 -5.81
CA GLY A 131 -12.36 -8.92 -6.81
C GLY A 131 -12.81 -10.38 -6.71
N PRO A 132 -13.66 -10.83 -7.66
CA PRO A 132 -14.12 -12.22 -7.72
C PRO A 132 -13.01 -13.17 -8.14
N ASP A 133 -13.22 -14.47 -7.93
CA ASP A 133 -12.30 -15.50 -8.43
C ASP A 133 -12.41 -15.70 -9.95
N ASN A 134 -11.86 -14.74 -10.68
CA ASN A 134 -11.78 -14.72 -12.12
C ASN A 134 -10.36 -14.99 -12.62
N GLU A 135 -10.18 -14.99 -13.94
CA GLU A 135 -8.88 -15.21 -14.57
C GLU A 135 -7.83 -14.17 -14.15
N LEU A 136 -8.21 -12.89 -14.03
CA LEU A 136 -7.31 -11.82 -13.59
C LEU A 136 -6.74 -12.11 -12.20
N ARG A 137 -7.61 -12.47 -11.23
CA ARG A 137 -7.19 -12.85 -9.89
C ARG A 137 -6.27 -14.06 -9.92
N ARG A 138 -6.64 -15.14 -10.62
CA ARG A 138 -5.81 -16.35 -10.69
C ARG A 138 -4.44 -16.08 -11.31
N ASN A 139 -4.39 -15.29 -12.39
CA ASN A 139 -3.14 -14.91 -13.05
C ASN A 139 -2.25 -14.09 -12.12
N ALA A 140 -2.79 -13.08 -11.44
CA ALA A 140 -2.03 -12.28 -10.47
C ALA A 140 -1.50 -13.15 -9.32
N MET A 141 -2.35 -13.99 -8.76
CA MET A 141 -2.02 -14.84 -7.61
C MET A 141 -1.02 -15.96 -7.94
N SER A 142 -0.90 -16.38 -9.21
CA SER A 142 0.09 -17.39 -9.64
C SER A 142 1.54 -17.00 -9.33
N ARG A 143 1.84 -15.69 -9.25
CA ARG A 143 3.16 -15.13 -8.92
C ARG A 143 3.43 -15.05 -7.42
N GLY A 144 2.44 -15.34 -6.58
CA GLY A 144 2.51 -15.22 -5.14
C GLY A 144 3.68 -15.96 -4.46
N PRO A 145 4.05 -17.20 -4.87
CA PRO A 145 5.18 -17.91 -4.29
C PRO A 145 6.52 -17.19 -4.42
N ASP A 146 6.73 -16.37 -5.45
CA ASP A 146 7.96 -15.57 -5.63
C ASP A 146 7.84 -14.18 -4.98
N VAL A 147 6.70 -13.51 -5.19
CA VAL A 147 6.55 -12.09 -4.83
C VAL A 147 6.31 -11.89 -3.33
N VAL A 148 5.45 -12.70 -2.70
CA VAL A 148 5.04 -12.49 -1.30
C VAL A 148 6.20 -12.64 -0.31
N PRO A 149 7.04 -13.70 -0.39
CA PRO A 149 8.18 -13.84 0.52
C PRO A 149 9.14 -12.66 0.43
N TRP A 150 9.40 -12.17 -0.79
CA TRP A 150 10.27 -11.01 -1.01
C TRP A 150 9.70 -9.75 -0.35
N ILE A 151 8.41 -9.45 -0.53
CA ILE A 151 7.75 -8.29 0.12
C ILE A 151 7.81 -8.42 1.65
N MET A 152 7.55 -9.61 2.20
CA MET A 152 7.61 -9.83 3.64
C MET A 152 9.03 -9.64 4.21
N GLU A 153 10.06 -10.03 3.46
CA GLU A 153 11.45 -9.80 3.81
C GLU A 153 11.79 -8.30 3.79
N GLN A 154 11.44 -7.59 2.71
CA GLN A 154 11.77 -6.16 2.57
C GLN A 154 11.04 -5.26 3.58
N CYS A 155 9.93 -5.75 4.13
CA CYS A 155 9.20 -5.04 5.17
C CYS A 155 9.80 -5.26 6.59
N GLN A 156 10.81 -6.13 6.77
CA GLN A 156 11.49 -6.29 8.06
C GLN A 156 12.26 -5.02 8.45
N ARG A 157 12.34 -4.74 9.75
CA ARG A 157 12.98 -3.52 10.28
C ARG A 157 14.42 -3.37 9.78
N GLU A 158 15.16 -4.46 9.72
CA GLU A 158 16.57 -4.50 9.35
C GLU A 158 16.80 -4.17 7.86
N GLN A 159 15.77 -4.33 7.03
CA GLN A 159 15.79 -4.04 5.59
C GLN A 159 15.33 -2.61 5.27
N LEU A 160 15.04 -1.80 6.29
CA LEU A 160 14.57 -0.42 6.15
C LEU A 160 15.66 0.57 6.56
N ALA A 161 15.85 1.60 5.74
CA ALA A 161 16.67 2.75 6.06
C ALA A 161 16.05 3.55 7.22
N SER A 162 16.91 4.12 8.08
CA SER A 162 16.50 4.80 9.31
C SER A 162 15.77 6.12 9.08
N ASP A 163 15.92 6.71 7.89
CA ASP A 163 15.32 7.98 7.47
C ASP A 163 14.00 7.82 6.69
N GLY A 164 13.64 6.59 6.32
CA GLY A 164 12.37 6.27 5.69
C GLY A 164 11.18 6.30 6.66
N PHE A 165 9.98 6.55 6.15
CA PHE A 165 8.79 6.53 7.01
C PHE A 165 8.47 5.13 7.56
N GLY A 166 9.00 4.05 6.95
CA GLY A 166 8.92 2.70 7.49
C GLY A 166 9.62 2.56 8.85
N ALA A 167 10.81 3.16 9.01
CA ALA A 167 11.49 3.23 10.30
C ALA A 167 10.69 4.07 11.31
N ALA A 168 10.09 5.18 10.88
CA ALA A 168 9.24 6.00 11.74
C ALA A 168 8.01 5.23 12.27
N ILE A 169 7.37 4.42 11.42
CA ILE A 169 6.27 3.53 11.80
C ILE A 169 6.73 2.55 12.89
N TYR A 170 7.88 1.91 12.68
CA TYR A 170 8.48 0.97 13.63
C TYR A 170 8.82 1.63 14.98
N ALA A 171 9.44 2.81 14.96
CA ALA A 171 9.76 3.57 16.18
C ALA A 171 8.49 3.96 16.98
N ARG A 172 7.41 4.32 16.28
CA ARG A 172 6.13 4.66 16.91
C ARG A 172 5.40 3.45 17.46
N ALA A 173 5.49 2.31 16.78
CA ALA A 173 4.96 1.04 17.27
C ALA A 173 5.64 0.61 18.58
N ASP A 174 6.97 0.77 18.69
CA ASP A 174 7.72 0.45 19.90
C ASP A 174 7.34 1.36 21.09
N ALA A 175 7.12 2.65 20.83
CA ALA A 175 6.69 3.61 21.85
C ALA A 175 5.27 3.33 22.38
N GLY A 176 4.44 2.61 21.61
CA GLY A 176 3.07 2.24 21.96
C GLY A 176 2.94 0.79 22.47
N ARG A 177 3.38 0.51 23.70
CA ARG A 177 3.14 -0.75 24.46
C ARG A 177 3.11 -2.06 23.64
N SER A 178 4.28 -2.69 23.56
CA SER A 178 4.61 -4.15 23.55
C SER A 178 3.93 -5.16 22.60
N VAL A 179 2.72 -4.95 22.08
CA VAL A 179 1.99 -5.97 21.26
C VAL A 179 2.41 -5.96 19.78
N TRP A 180 3.23 -4.99 19.35
CA TRP A 180 3.33 -4.62 17.92
C TRP A 180 4.72 -4.78 17.31
N LYS A 181 5.70 -5.38 18.00
CA LYS A 181 7.07 -5.57 17.45
C LYS A 181 7.10 -6.36 16.13
N ARG A 182 6.19 -7.33 15.96
CA ARG A 182 6.00 -8.10 14.71
C ARG A 182 5.17 -7.37 13.65
N GLN A 183 4.59 -6.20 13.97
CA GLN A 183 3.56 -5.56 13.15
C GLN A 183 4.06 -4.43 12.22
N GLY A 184 5.27 -3.91 12.42
CA GLY A 184 5.83 -2.84 11.57
C GLY A 184 5.97 -3.23 10.09
N CYS A 185 6.29 -4.49 9.82
CA CYS A 185 6.33 -5.05 8.46
C CYS A 185 4.97 -4.94 7.77
N TRP A 186 3.89 -5.17 8.52
CA TRP A 186 2.53 -5.12 8.01
C TRP A 186 2.06 -3.68 7.76
N PHE A 187 2.53 -2.71 8.54
CA PHE A 187 2.27 -1.30 8.29
C PHE A 187 2.96 -0.80 7.02
N VAL A 188 4.23 -1.16 6.81
CA VAL A 188 4.98 -0.80 5.60
C VAL A 188 4.31 -1.40 4.36
N ARG A 189 3.88 -2.66 4.46
CA ARG A 189 3.08 -3.33 3.44
C ARG A 189 1.76 -2.62 3.15
N CYS A 190 1.08 -2.09 4.16
CA CYS A 190 -0.17 -1.33 3.96
C CYS A 190 0.08 -0.05 3.15
N CYS A 191 1.18 0.65 3.39
CA CYS A 191 1.54 1.84 2.63
C CYS A 191 1.86 1.51 1.16
N GLN A 192 2.52 0.38 0.89
CA GLN A 192 2.82 -0.06 -0.49
C GLN A 192 1.56 -0.34 -1.33
N ARG A 193 0.43 -0.72 -0.72
CA ARG A 193 -0.85 -0.90 -1.41
C ARG A 193 -1.43 0.41 -1.95
N GLY A 194 -1.34 1.50 -1.18
CA GLY A 194 -1.99 2.77 -1.53
C GLY A 194 -1.25 3.61 -2.57
N GLY A 195 0.01 3.30 -2.87
CA GLY A 195 0.88 4.14 -3.69
C GLY A 195 0.90 3.85 -5.20
N HIS A 196 0.33 2.73 -5.67
CA HIS A 196 0.68 2.22 -7.00
C HIS A 196 -0.44 2.08 -8.04
N HIS A 197 -1.73 1.98 -7.69
CA HIS A 197 -2.80 1.82 -8.70
C HIS A 197 -4.02 2.71 -8.41
N GLY A 198 -4.00 3.93 -8.93
CA GLY A 198 -5.21 4.72 -9.21
C GLY A 198 -5.45 4.68 -10.71
N HIS A 199 -6.19 3.69 -11.21
CA HIS A 199 -6.66 3.72 -12.59
C HIS A 199 -7.75 4.80 -12.72
N GLY A 200 -7.42 5.87 -13.45
CA GLY A 200 -8.40 6.85 -13.89
C GLY A 200 -9.32 6.20 -14.93
N PHE A 201 -10.58 5.96 -14.54
CA PHE A 201 -11.65 5.80 -15.51
C PHE A 201 -12.08 7.20 -15.95
N GLY A 202 -11.77 7.53 -17.21
CA GLY A 202 -12.45 8.58 -17.96
C GLY A 202 -13.73 8.06 -18.58
#